data_AF-A0ABD0RFB0-F1
#
_entry.id   AF-A0ABD0RFB0-F1
#
_cell.length_a   1.000
_cell.length_b   1.000
_cell.length_c   1.000
_cell.angle_alpha   90.00
_cell.angle_beta   90.00
_cell.angle_gamma   90.00
#
_symmetry.space_group_name_H-M   'P 1'
#
loop_
_entity.id
_entity.type
_entity.pdbx_description
1 polymer ?
#
loop_
_entity_poly.entity_id
_entity_poly.type
_entity_poly.pdbx_seq_one_letter_code
_entity_poly.pdbx_strand_id
1 'polypeptide(L)'
;SHAINTNCSAAHSRQALSCKMAVEYDKFIESGKKWFCHVDDDNYVNVKTLVKLLSNYPHTQDMYIGKPSLDRPIEATERLGDNKM
;
A
#
# COMPACT_ATOMS: atom_id res chain seq x y z
N SER A 1 -6.53 4.78 19.58
CA SER A 1 -6.12 5.98 18.80
C SER A 1 -6.07 5.59 17.33
N HIS A 2 -6.50 6.47 16.41
CA HIS A 2 -6.44 6.22 14.96
C HIS A 2 -5.24 6.89 14.27
N ALA A 3 -4.59 7.87 14.92
CA ALA A 3 -3.35 8.46 14.45
C ALA A 3 -2.15 7.74 15.10
N ILE A 4 -1.16 7.39 14.29
CA ILE A 4 0.05 6.67 14.71
C ILE A 4 1.26 7.52 14.35
N ASN A 5 2.01 7.96 15.36
CA ASN A 5 3.32 8.52 15.13
C ASN A 5 4.31 7.37 14.94
N THR A 6 4.80 7.22 13.71
CA THR A 6 5.73 6.13 13.34
C THR A 6 7.15 6.36 13.84
N ASN A 7 7.49 7.60 14.24
CA ASN A 7 8.86 8.05 14.52
C ASN A 7 9.85 7.84 13.35
N CYS A 8 9.34 7.57 12.14
CA CYS A 8 10.14 7.55 10.92
C CYS A 8 10.53 8.98 10.49
N SER A 9 11.56 9.10 9.65
CA SER A 9 11.94 10.37 9.04
C SER A 9 10.76 11.02 8.29
N ALA A 10 10.68 12.36 8.36
CA ALA A 10 9.71 13.16 7.62
C ALA A 10 10.12 13.37 6.14
N ALA A 11 11.30 12.92 5.72
CA ALA A 11 11.75 13.03 4.34
C ALA A 11 10.88 12.19 3.38
N HIS A 12 10.83 12.59 2.11
CA HIS A 12 10.14 11.86 1.03
C HIS A 12 11.08 10.90 0.28
N SER A 13 12.12 10.38 0.94
CA SER A 13 13.01 9.39 0.35
C SER A 13 12.37 8.00 0.36
N ARG A 14 12.78 7.12 -0.56
CA ARG A 14 12.31 5.72 -0.60
C ARG A 14 12.40 5.04 0.77
N GLN A 15 13.53 5.21 1.46
CA GLN A 15 13.75 4.62 2.78
C GLN A 15 12.79 5.16 3.84
N ALA A 16 12.54 6.47 3.85
CA ALA A 16 11.63 7.09 4.82
C ALA A 16 10.16 6.66 4.58
N LEU A 17 9.73 6.59 3.31
CA LEU A 17 8.40 6.11 2.95
C LEU A 17 8.24 4.61 3.26
N SER A 18 9.24 3.79 2.94
CA SER A 18 9.23 2.36 3.30
C SER A 18 9.19 2.14 4.82
N CYS A 19 9.80 3.01 5.63
CA CYS A 19 9.70 2.95 7.09
C CYS A 19 8.25 3.15 7.56
N LYS A 20 7.54 4.14 7.00
CA LYS A 20 6.12 4.38 7.33
C LYS A 20 5.24 3.20 6.90
N MET A 21 5.43 2.72 5.67
CA MET A 21 4.74 1.56 5.13
C MET A 21 4.95 0.30 5.99
N ALA A 22 6.15 0.08 6.53
CA ALA A 22 6.42 -1.05 7.43
C ALA A 22 5.54 -0.98 8.69
N VAL A 23 5.38 0.19 9.30
CA VAL A 23 4.49 0.37 10.45
C VAL A 23 3.02 0.14 10.09
N GLU A 24 2.59 0.51 8.87
CA GLU A 24 1.24 0.21 8.39
C GLU A 24 1.00 -1.31 8.30
N TYR A 25 1.96 -2.06 7.75
CA TYR A 25 1.89 -3.52 7.68
C TYR A 25 1.84 -4.16 9.08
N ASP A 26 2.70 -3.74 10.00
CA ASP A 26 2.70 -4.25 11.37
C ASP A 26 1.32 -4.07 12.03
N LYS A 27 0.73 -2.87 11.87
CA LYS A 27 -0.59 -2.56 12.44
C LYS A 27 -1.71 -3.36 11.79
N PHE A 28 -1.62 -3.61 10.50
CA PHE A 28 -2.57 -4.47 9.81
C PHE A 28 -2.47 -5.92 10.33
N ILE A 29 -1.27 -6.47 10.44
CA ILE A 29 -1.03 -7.84 10.93
C ILE A 29 -1.56 -7.98 12.36
N GLU A 30 -1.24 -7.04 13.26
CA GLU A 30 -1.75 -7.02 14.65
C GLU A 30 -3.29 -6.99 14.72
N SER A 31 -3.95 -6.37 13.73
CA SER A 31 -5.40 -6.23 13.73
C SER A 31 -6.18 -7.52 13.41
N GLY A 32 -5.51 -8.54 12.84
CA GLY A 32 -6.15 -9.79 12.41
C GLY A 32 -7.22 -9.63 11.32
N LYS A 33 -7.24 -8.49 10.61
CA LYS A 33 -8.21 -8.22 9.53
C LYS A 33 -7.85 -8.99 8.26
N LYS A 34 -8.87 -9.22 7.43
CA LYS A 34 -8.77 -10.01 6.19
C LYS A 34 -8.18 -9.23 5.00
N TRP A 35 -8.29 -7.92 5.01
CA TRP A 35 -7.92 -7.05 3.88
C TRP A 35 -7.13 -5.84 4.36
N PHE A 36 -5.98 -5.61 3.71
CA PHE A 36 -5.19 -4.40 3.83
C PHE A 36 -5.41 -3.54 2.59
N CYS A 37 -5.65 -2.24 2.77
CA CYS A 37 -5.76 -1.29 1.68
C CYS A 37 -4.91 -0.07 2.03
N HIS A 38 -3.85 0.16 1.25
CA HIS A 38 -3.01 1.36 1.36
C HIS A 38 -3.54 2.43 0.40
N VAL A 39 -3.64 3.67 0.90
CA VAL A 39 -4.04 4.86 0.15
C VAL A 39 -3.30 6.07 0.69
N ASP A 40 -3.04 7.05 -0.18
CA ASP A 40 -2.43 8.32 0.21
C ASP A 40 -3.47 9.29 0.82
N ASP A 41 -3.00 10.37 1.43
CA ASP A 41 -3.85 11.38 2.07
C ASP A 41 -4.67 12.24 1.09
N ASP A 42 -4.30 12.22 -0.19
CA ASP A 42 -5.00 12.88 -1.29
C ASP A 42 -5.98 11.97 -2.05
N ASN A 43 -6.17 10.72 -1.60
CA ASN A 43 -7.04 9.75 -2.23
C ASN A 43 -8.47 9.78 -1.66
N TYR A 44 -9.48 9.73 -2.55
CA TYR A 44 -10.87 9.47 -2.16
C TYR A 44 -11.18 7.97 -2.20
N VAL A 45 -11.75 7.44 -1.11
CA VAL A 45 -12.14 6.02 -1.02
C VAL A 45 -13.66 5.86 -0.97
N ASN A 46 -14.23 5.25 -2.00
CA ASN A 46 -15.62 4.75 -1.95
C ASN A 46 -15.68 3.38 -1.26
N VAL A 47 -15.94 3.40 0.05
CA VAL A 47 -15.92 2.18 0.89
C VAL A 47 -16.97 1.14 0.46
N LYS A 48 -18.17 1.56 0.02
CA LYS A 48 -19.22 0.61 -0.40
C LYS A 48 -18.80 -0.19 -1.62
N THR A 49 -18.23 0.49 -2.62
CA THR A 49 -17.73 -0.16 -3.83
C THR A 49 -16.51 -1.01 -3.54
N LEU A 50 -15.60 -0.55 -2.67
CA LEU A 50 -14.44 -1.33 -2.24
C LEU A 50 -14.85 -2.66 -1.61
N VAL A 51 -15.77 -2.65 -0.65
CA VAL A 51 -16.26 -3.89 -0.01
C VAL A 51 -16.90 -4.84 -1.04
N LYS A 52 -17.71 -4.30 -1.97
CA LYS A 52 -18.30 -5.09 -3.06
C LYS A 52 -17.26 -5.70 -4.01
N LEU A 53 -16.17 -4.98 -4.28
CA LEU A 53 -15.07 -5.50 -5.10
C LEU A 53 -14.38 -6.66 -4.37
N LEU A 54 -13.99 -6.43 -3.12
CA LEU A 54 -13.26 -7.40 -2.30
C LEU A 54 -14.06 -8.68 -2.03
N SER A 55 -15.40 -8.61 -1.97
CA SER A 55 -16.26 -9.79 -1.79
C SER A 55 -16.21 -10.78 -2.95
N ASN A 56 -15.69 -10.40 -4.11
CA ASN A 56 -15.56 -11.29 -5.27
C ASN A 56 -14.29 -12.16 -5.22
N TYR A 57 -13.42 -11.98 -4.23
CA TYR A 57 -12.14 -12.68 -4.13
C TYR A 57 -12.03 -13.46 -2.82
N PRO A 58 -11.42 -14.67 -2.85
CA PRO A 58 -11.20 -15.46 -1.64
C PRO A 58 -10.07 -14.85 -0.81
N HIS A 59 -10.39 -14.29 0.36
CA HIS A 59 -9.40 -13.68 1.28
C HIS A 59 -8.41 -14.68 1.91
N THR A 60 -8.50 -15.97 1.58
CA THR A 60 -7.61 -17.04 2.05
C THR A 60 -6.53 -17.39 1.02
N GLN A 61 -6.47 -16.66 -0.09
CA GLN A 61 -5.44 -16.78 -1.12
C GLN A 61 -4.66 -15.46 -1.20
N ASP A 62 -3.46 -15.53 -1.78
CA ASP A 62 -2.62 -14.36 -2.00
C ASP A 62 -3.22 -13.49 -3.10
N MET A 63 -3.80 -12.36 -2.70
CA MET A 63 -4.47 -11.42 -3.60
C MET A 63 -3.77 -10.05 -3.56
N TYR A 64 -3.28 -9.59 -4.70
CA TYR A 64 -2.79 -8.22 -4.87
C TYR A 64 -3.60 -7.53 -5.97
N ILE A 65 -4.36 -6.51 -5.60
CA ILE A 65 -5.33 -5.83 -6.46
C ILE A 65 -4.97 -4.35 -6.51
N GLY A 66 -4.80 -3.83 -7.72
CA GLY A 66 -4.47 -2.43 -7.94
C GLY A 66 -4.44 -2.08 -9.41
N LYS A 67 -4.13 -0.82 -9.70
CA LYS A 67 -3.85 -0.37 -11.06
C LYS A 67 -2.35 -0.55 -11.32
N PRO A 68 -1.93 -1.37 -12.31
CA PRO A 68 -0.53 -1.47 -12.68
C PRO A 68 0.00 -0.11 -13.12
N SER A 69 1.16 0.29 -12.58
CA SER A 69 1.85 1.52 -12.99
C SER A 69 2.72 1.33 -14.24
N LEU A 70 3.05 0.08 -14.55
CA LEU A 70 3.86 -0.32 -15.70
C LEU A 70 3.13 -1.41 -16.46
N ASP A 71 3.33 -1.45 -17.78
CA ASP A 71 2.82 -2.51 -18.65
C ASP A 71 3.70 -3.79 -18.59
N ARG A 72 4.66 -3.82 -17.67
CA ARG A 72 5.61 -4.92 -17.47
C ARG A 72 5.87 -5.18 -15.98
N PRO A 73 6.33 -6.39 -15.61
CA PRO A 73 6.84 -6.66 -14.26
C PRO A 73 8.00 -5.72 -13.90
N ILE A 74 8.11 -5.42 -12.60
CA ILE A 74 9.23 -4.68 -12.01
C ILE A 74 9.95 -5.58 -11.00
N GLU A 75 11.27 -5.57 -11.03
CA GLU A 75 12.08 -6.24 -10.01
C GLU A 75 12.33 -5.28 -8.84
N ALA A 76 12.31 -5.77 -7.59
CA ALA A 76 12.44 -4.90 -6.41
C ALA A 76 13.77 -4.11 -6.34
N THR A 77 14.79 -4.59 -7.04
CA THR A 77 16.11 -3.95 -7.16
C THR A 77 16.24 -3.03 -8.37
N GLU A 78 15.25 -3.02 -9.25
CA GLU A 78 15.24 -2.20 -10.46
C GLU A 78 15.22 -0.72 -10.07
N ARG A 79 16.25 0.02 -10.49
CA ARG A 79 16.22 1.48 -10.46
C ARG A 79 15.47 1.90 -11.70
N LEU A 80 14.31 2.55 -11.53
CA LEU A 80 13.66 3.24 -12.65
C LEU A 80 14.69 4.23 -13.19
N GLY A 81 15.18 3.97 -14.40
CA GLY A 81 16.11 4.86 -15.08
C GLY A 81 15.47 6.23 -15.22
N ASP A 82 16.27 7.30 -15.08
CA ASP A 82 15.80 8.66 -15.28
C ASP A 82 15.14 8.76 -16.67
N ASN A 83 13.81 8.83 -16.70
CA ASN A 83 13.11 9.34 -17.88
C ASN A 83 13.50 10.83 -17.96
N LYS A 84 14.61 11.10 -18.65
CA LYS A 84 14.88 12.42 -19.21
C LYS A 84 13.72 12.72 -20.17
N MET A 85 12.75 13.49 -19.69
CA MET A 85 12.00 14.39 -20.55
C MET A 85 12.93 15.49 -21.04
#